data_AF-A0A1I4WGN0-F1
#
_entry.id   AF-A0A1I4WGN0-F1
#
_cell.length_a   1.000
_cell.length_b   1.000
_cell.length_c   1.000
_cell.angle_alpha   90.00
_cell.angle_beta   90.00
_cell.angle_gamma   90.00
#
_symmetry.space_group_name_H-M   'P 1'
#
loop_
_entity.id
_entity.type
_entity.pdbx_description
1 polymer ?
#
loop_
_entity_poly.entity_id
_entity_poly.type
_entity_poly.pdbx_seq_one_letter_code
_entity_poly.pdbx_strand_id
1 'polypeptide(L)'
;MYKKLGALQRMLDEFNEDIQFLSLGVIYSDLSELHKRYLEAFYMEEFGCEKTERPMIPCQKIRAYIANSQARGPNPYGAIKAGKEVSNIYSGFVHGVSPHIMDMYGGQPPKFHVRGMLGTLRIIEHEEDLWNYAYRGILSCVFAAKVFGHEKMFNCIRDYRDEFVEYWKDKYGENKIWHRYPGNLVTIRFALS
;
A
#
# COMPACT_ATOMS: atom_id res chain seq x y z
N MET A 1 5.49 -19.17 -5.25
CA MET A 1 4.73 -18.09 -5.91
C MET A 1 4.08 -17.16 -4.90
N TYR A 2 3.27 -17.65 -3.95
CA TYR A 2 2.57 -16.81 -2.95
C TYR A 2 3.45 -15.93 -2.07
N LYS A 3 4.55 -16.47 -1.52
CA LYS A 3 5.49 -15.64 -0.74
C LYS A 3 6.04 -14.46 -1.54
N LYS A 4 6.27 -14.65 -2.85
CA LYS A 4 6.71 -13.56 -3.73
C LYS A 4 5.58 -12.54 -3.93
N LEU A 5 4.34 -12.99 -4.13
CA LEU A 5 3.19 -12.11 -4.27
C LEU A 5 2.92 -11.31 -2.98
N GLY A 6 2.89 -11.96 -1.81
CA GLY A 6 2.75 -11.29 -0.52
C GLY A 6 3.88 -10.31 -0.22
N ALA A 7 5.12 -10.63 -0.63
CA ALA A 7 6.24 -9.69 -0.56
C ALA A 7 6.08 -8.50 -1.52
N LEU A 8 5.60 -8.72 -2.75
CA LEU A 8 5.29 -7.64 -3.69
C LEU A 8 4.20 -6.72 -3.15
N GLN A 9 3.12 -7.30 -2.64
CA GLN A 9 2.05 -6.59 -1.96
C GLN A 9 2.61 -5.76 -0.79
N ARG A 10 3.48 -6.35 0.04
CA ARG A 10 4.15 -5.63 1.13
C ARG A 10 4.93 -4.40 0.67
N MET A 11 5.69 -4.52 -0.41
CA MET A 11 6.49 -3.44 -0.98
C MET A 11 5.60 -2.36 -1.61
N LEU A 12 4.57 -2.75 -2.35
CA LEU A 12 3.61 -1.81 -2.96
C LEU A 12 2.88 -0.98 -1.90
N ASP A 13 2.55 -1.56 -0.75
CA ASP A 13 1.96 -0.82 0.36
C ASP A 13 2.91 0.22 0.94
N GLU A 14 4.18 -0.16 1.13
CA GLU A 14 5.24 0.73 1.60
C GLU A 14 5.45 1.90 0.63
N PHE A 15 5.60 1.60 -0.67
CA PHE A 15 5.78 2.63 -1.69
C PHE A 15 4.58 3.58 -1.77
N ASN A 16 3.36 3.03 -1.67
CA ASN A 16 2.17 3.87 -1.66
C ASN A 16 2.10 4.75 -0.39
N GLU A 17 2.45 4.24 0.80
CA GLU A 17 2.53 5.04 2.03
C GLU A 17 3.57 6.16 1.89
N ASP A 18 4.75 5.86 1.36
CA ASP A 18 5.83 6.84 1.17
C ASP A 18 5.47 7.91 0.14
N ILE A 19 4.87 7.52 -0.99
CA ILE A 19 4.39 8.46 -2.01
C ILE A 19 3.32 9.37 -1.42
N GLN A 20 2.34 8.83 -0.69
CA GLN A 20 1.31 9.63 -0.05
C GLN A 20 1.89 10.59 0.99
N PHE A 21 2.81 10.11 1.83
CA PHE A 21 3.48 10.92 2.84
C PHE A 21 4.14 12.15 2.23
N LEU A 22 5.00 11.96 1.22
CA LEU A 22 5.66 13.07 0.54
C LEU A 22 4.68 13.96 -0.21
N SER A 23 3.71 13.37 -0.90
CA SER A 23 2.76 14.11 -1.74
C SER A 23 1.85 15.02 -0.93
N LEU A 24 1.31 14.52 0.19
CA LEU A 24 0.43 15.30 1.06
C LEU A 24 1.17 16.49 1.68
N GLY A 25 2.43 16.31 2.06
CA GLY A 25 3.28 17.40 2.55
C GLY A 25 3.46 18.52 1.52
N VAL A 26 3.63 18.18 0.24
CA VAL A 26 3.73 19.18 -0.83
C VAL A 26 2.37 19.81 -1.15
N ILE A 27 1.33 19.01 -1.34
CA ILE A 27 -0.02 19.47 -1.73
C ILE A 27 -0.58 20.46 -0.71
N TYR A 28 -0.41 20.18 0.59
CA TYR A 28 -0.90 21.05 1.65
C TYR A 28 0.11 22.09 2.14
N SER A 29 1.27 22.19 1.49
CA SER A 29 2.36 23.07 1.93
C SER A 29 2.75 22.86 3.42
N ASP A 30 2.75 21.60 3.86
CA ASP A 30 2.99 21.15 5.23
C ASP A 30 4.20 20.20 5.32
N LEU A 31 5.32 20.61 4.71
CA LEU A 31 6.58 19.87 4.78
C LEU A 31 7.21 20.01 6.17
N SER A 32 6.89 19.06 7.05
CA SER A 32 7.50 18.93 8.37
C SER A 32 8.96 18.44 8.33
N GLU A 33 9.66 18.57 9.47
CA GLU A 33 11.01 18.04 9.68
C GLU A 33 11.10 16.51 9.46
N LEU A 34 9.99 15.79 9.64
CA LEU A 34 9.93 14.36 9.37
C LEU A 34 10.16 14.07 7.87
N HIS A 35 9.66 14.92 6.96
CA HIS A 35 9.86 14.75 5.53
C HIS A 35 11.32 14.98 5.14
N LYS A 36 11.97 15.99 5.71
CA LYS A 36 13.39 16.27 5.45
C LYS A 36 14.26 15.10 5.88
N ARG A 37 14.09 14.64 7.12
CA ARG A 37 14.79 13.45 7.63
C ARG A 37 14.53 12.20 6.81
N TYR A 38 13.30 12.04 6.31
CA TYR A 38 12.98 10.94 5.40
C TYR A 38 13.76 11.04 4.10
N LEU A 39 13.79 12.21 3.45
CA LEU A 39 14.51 12.42 2.19
C LEU A 39 16.03 12.31 2.37
N GLU A 40 16.58 12.87 3.45
CA GLU A 40 17.98 12.72 3.82
C GLU A 40 18.35 11.24 3.99
N ALA A 41 17.53 10.48 4.73
CA ALA A 41 17.73 9.04 4.86
C ALA A 41 17.52 8.32 3.52
N PHE A 42 16.61 8.79 2.67
CA PHE A 42 16.28 8.16 1.38
C PHE A 42 17.42 8.26 0.37
N TYR A 43 18.01 9.44 0.25
CA TYR A 43 19.13 9.71 -0.66
C TYR A 43 20.51 9.47 -0.02
N MET A 44 20.57 8.95 1.20
CA MET A 44 21.83 8.53 1.80
C MET A 44 22.38 7.34 1.00
N GLU A 45 23.39 7.61 0.19
CA GLU A 45 24.10 6.60 -0.59
C GLU A 45 25.08 5.81 0.30
N GLU A 46 25.09 4.48 0.17
CA GLU A 46 26.05 3.59 0.84
C GLU A 46 27.33 3.37 0.00
N PHE A 47 27.73 4.36 -0.81
CA PHE A 47 28.93 4.23 -1.64
C PHE A 47 30.18 4.60 -0.85
N GLY A 48 30.93 3.60 -0.37
CA GLY A 48 32.22 3.81 0.28
C GLY A 48 32.68 2.65 1.18
N CYS A 49 33.92 2.76 1.69
CA CYS A 49 34.49 1.82 2.66
C CYS A 49 33.97 2.07 4.08
N GLU A 50 33.42 3.27 4.33
CA GLU A 50 32.89 3.68 5.62
C GLU A 50 31.41 3.29 5.70
N LYS A 51 31.07 2.49 6.72
CA LYS A 51 29.69 2.11 7.00
C LYS A 51 28.94 3.32 7.56
N THR A 52 28.30 4.10 6.70
CA THR A 52 27.31 5.07 7.15
C THR A 52 26.01 4.31 7.46
N GLU A 53 25.62 4.21 8.72
CA GLU A 53 24.35 3.59 9.09
C GLU A 53 23.18 4.48 8.67
N ARG A 54 22.38 4.00 7.73
CA ARG A 54 21.17 4.69 7.29
C ARG A 54 20.16 4.79 8.45
N PRO A 55 19.73 5.99 8.85
CA PRO A 55 18.76 6.12 9.94
C PRO A 55 17.41 5.56 9.52
N MET A 56 16.84 4.71 10.38
CA MET A 56 15.51 4.14 10.15
C MET A 56 14.42 5.15 10.50
N ILE A 57 13.57 5.51 9.52
CA ILE A 57 12.37 6.31 9.76
C ILE A 57 11.21 5.37 10.14
N PRO A 58 10.63 5.48 11.35
CA PRO A 58 9.57 4.57 11.77
C PRO A 58 8.31 4.73 10.91
N CYS A 59 7.87 3.65 10.24
CA CYS A 59 6.63 3.65 9.43
C CYS A 59 5.39 4.10 10.24
N GLN A 60 5.39 3.90 11.56
CA GLN A 60 4.32 4.39 12.43
C GLN A 60 4.16 5.92 12.39
N LYS A 61 5.27 6.66 12.28
CA LYS A 61 5.23 8.13 12.17
C LYS A 61 4.67 8.58 10.82
N ILE A 62 5.06 7.88 9.75
CA ILE A 62 4.55 8.10 8.39
C ILE A 62 3.03 7.87 8.35
N ARG A 63 2.56 6.72 8.85
CA ARG A 63 1.11 6.40 8.94
C ARG A 63 0.34 7.39 9.79
N ALA A 64 0.91 7.83 10.91
CA ALA A 64 0.30 8.85 11.76
C ALA A 64 0.17 10.18 11.02
N TYR A 65 1.16 10.59 10.23
CA TYR A 65 1.06 11.80 9.40
C TYR A 65 -0.07 11.67 8.38
N ILE A 66 -0.08 10.60 7.59
CA ILE A 66 -1.09 10.37 6.54
C ILE A 66 -2.50 10.39 7.14
N ALA A 67 -2.72 9.68 8.23
CA ALA A 67 -4.02 9.59 8.89
C ALA A 67 -4.51 10.91 9.51
N ASN A 68 -3.60 11.81 9.87
CA ASN A 68 -3.93 13.13 10.43
C ASN A 68 -3.94 14.25 9.38
N SER A 69 -3.58 13.96 8.13
CA SER A 69 -3.57 14.95 7.05
C SER A 69 -4.97 15.52 6.75
N GLN A 70 -5.02 16.67 6.07
CA GLN A 70 -6.29 17.28 5.64
C GLN A 70 -7.09 16.38 4.68
N ALA A 71 -6.42 15.41 4.06
CA ALA A 71 -7.06 14.40 3.25
C ALA A 71 -7.91 13.41 4.07
N ARG A 72 -7.85 13.40 5.41
CA ARG A 72 -8.41 12.31 6.25
C ARG A 72 -9.89 11.99 5.98
N GLY A 73 -10.21 10.70 6.06
CA GLY A 73 -11.57 10.21 6.18
C GLY A 73 -12.11 10.38 7.61
N PRO A 74 -13.37 10.00 7.86
CA PRO A 74 -14.05 10.25 9.14
C PRO A 74 -13.47 9.46 10.33
N ASN A 75 -12.65 8.42 10.10
CA ASN A 75 -12.10 7.55 11.15
C ASN A 75 -10.58 7.31 11.01
N PRO A 76 -9.74 8.24 11.47
CA PRO A 76 -8.28 8.13 11.36
C PRO A 76 -7.71 6.97 12.20
N TYR A 77 -8.29 6.69 13.37
CA TYR A 77 -7.84 5.58 14.24
C TYR A 77 -8.04 4.22 13.56
N GLY A 78 -9.21 4.01 12.95
CA GLY A 78 -9.50 2.80 12.19
C GLY A 78 -8.55 2.60 11.01
N ALA A 79 -8.23 3.67 10.28
CA ALA A 79 -7.31 3.63 9.15
C ALA A 79 -5.87 3.26 9.59
N ILE A 80 -5.36 3.86 10.68
CA ILE A 80 -4.03 3.53 11.23
C ILE A 80 -3.97 2.06 11.67
N LYS A 81 -5.00 1.59 12.38
CA LYS A 81 -5.07 0.22 12.88
C LYS A 81 -5.10 -0.79 11.73
N ALA A 82 -5.95 -0.56 10.72
CA ALA A 82 -6.05 -1.42 9.55
C ALA A 82 -4.73 -1.48 8.76
N GLY A 83 -4.10 -0.32 8.51
CA GLY A 83 -2.80 -0.27 7.84
C GLY A 83 -1.71 -1.01 8.61
N LYS A 84 -1.69 -0.90 9.94
CA LYS A 84 -0.76 -1.65 10.79
C LYS A 84 -0.99 -3.15 10.73
N GLU A 85 -2.23 -3.62 10.83
CA GLU A 85 -2.57 -5.04 10.78
C GLU A 85 -2.15 -5.67 9.45
N VAL A 86 -2.42 -4.98 8.35
CA VAL A 86 -2.04 -5.40 7.00
C VAL A 86 -0.53 -5.47 6.84
N SER A 87 0.16 -4.43 7.28
CA SER A 87 1.63 -4.40 7.27
C SER A 87 2.23 -5.58 8.04
N ASN A 88 1.62 -5.96 9.17
CA ASN A 88 2.07 -7.11 9.97
C ASN A 88 1.80 -8.44 9.27
N ILE A 89 0.61 -8.62 8.70
CA ILE A 89 0.24 -9.82 7.93
C ILE A 89 1.22 -10.00 6.76
N TYR A 90 1.45 -8.95 5.98
CA TYR A 90 2.31 -9.02 4.80
C TYR A 90 3.80 -9.13 5.14
N SER A 91 4.25 -8.53 6.26
CA SER A 91 5.59 -8.74 6.80
C SER A 91 5.85 -10.21 7.16
N GLY A 92 4.80 -10.94 7.53
CA GLY A 92 4.89 -12.37 7.79
C GLY A 92 5.33 -13.20 6.58
N PHE A 93 4.98 -12.79 5.36
CA PHE A 93 5.45 -13.45 4.13
C PHE A 93 6.93 -13.20 3.85
N VAL A 94 7.48 -12.06 4.30
CA VAL A 94 8.89 -11.70 4.14
C VAL A 94 9.76 -12.42 5.18
N HIS A 95 9.35 -12.41 6.45
CA HIS A 95 10.12 -13.05 7.53
C HIS A 95 9.85 -14.55 7.69
N GLY A 96 8.94 -15.12 6.90
CA GLY A 96 8.64 -16.55 6.93
C GLY A 96 8.00 -16.97 8.26
N VAL A 97 6.96 -16.25 8.70
CA VAL A 97 6.22 -16.63 9.92
C VAL A 97 5.44 -17.92 9.64
N SER A 98 5.34 -18.78 10.66
CA SER A 98 4.81 -20.15 10.56
C SER A 98 3.50 -20.27 9.74
N PRO A 99 2.44 -19.46 9.93
CA PRO A 99 1.21 -19.57 9.15
C PRO A 99 1.45 -19.41 7.63
N HIS A 100 2.28 -18.46 7.22
CA HIS A 100 2.60 -18.21 5.81
C HIS A 100 3.53 -19.27 5.20
N ILE A 101 4.29 -19.99 6.03
CA ILE A 101 5.00 -21.20 5.59
C ILE A 101 3.98 -22.31 5.35
N MET A 102 3.04 -22.49 6.27
CA MET A 102 2.01 -23.52 6.20
C MET A 102 0.98 -23.29 5.07
N ASP A 103 0.84 -22.06 4.58
CA ASP A 103 0.05 -21.77 3.36
C ASP A 103 0.57 -22.52 2.12
N MET A 104 1.83 -22.96 2.14
CA MET A 104 2.44 -23.76 1.07
C MET A 104 2.37 -25.27 1.33
N TYR A 105 1.75 -25.72 2.41
CA TYR A 105 1.67 -27.13 2.80
C TYR A 105 0.32 -27.74 2.43
N GLY A 106 0.32 -28.88 1.75
CA GLY A 106 -0.91 -29.62 1.43
C GLY A 106 -0.73 -30.70 0.38
N GLY A 107 -1.84 -31.19 -0.17
CA GLY A 107 -1.89 -32.27 -1.17
C GLY A 107 -2.06 -33.67 -0.58
N GLN A 108 -2.10 -34.67 -1.46
CA GLN A 108 -2.19 -36.09 -1.13
C GLN A 108 -1.13 -36.85 -1.97
N PRO A 109 -0.01 -37.33 -1.41
CA PRO A 109 0.42 -37.19 -0.01
C PRO A 109 0.81 -35.74 0.35
N PRO A 110 0.77 -35.37 1.65
CA PRO A 110 1.00 -33.99 2.08
C PRO A 110 2.47 -33.59 1.96
N LYS A 111 2.73 -32.42 1.37
CA LYS A 111 4.08 -31.89 1.15
C LYS A 111 4.09 -30.36 1.06
N PHE A 112 5.28 -29.77 1.17
CA PHE A 112 5.48 -28.36 0.84
C PHE A 112 5.61 -28.15 -0.67
N HIS A 113 4.89 -27.16 -1.18
CA HIS A 113 4.90 -26.81 -2.59
C HIS A 113 5.81 -25.60 -2.82
N VAL A 114 6.95 -25.78 -3.48
CA VAL A 114 7.88 -24.66 -3.73
C VAL A 114 7.49 -23.82 -4.96
N ARG A 115 6.72 -24.42 -5.89
CA ARG A 115 6.33 -23.79 -7.16
C ARG A 115 5.02 -23.01 -7.09
N GLY A 116 4.38 -22.92 -5.92
CA GLY A 116 3.00 -22.40 -5.81
C GLY A 116 2.00 -23.54 -5.59
N MET A 117 0.74 -23.16 -5.34
CA MET A 117 -0.37 -24.09 -5.11
C MET A 117 -1.43 -23.84 -6.19
N LEU A 118 -1.02 -23.92 -7.46
CA LEU A 118 -1.94 -23.77 -8.60
C LEU A 118 -3.12 -24.73 -8.47
N GLY A 119 -4.34 -24.21 -8.72
CA GLY A 119 -5.58 -24.99 -8.62
C GLY A 119 -6.12 -25.18 -7.20
N THR A 120 -5.56 -24.53 -6.18
CA THR A 120 -6.14 -24.50 -4.83
C THR A 120 -6.87 -23.20 -4.56
N LEU A 121 -7.80 -23.23 -3.59
CA LEU A 121 -8.55 -22.04 -3.14
C LEU A 121 -7.63 -20.87 -2.71
N ARG A 122 -6.39 -21.16 -2.29
CA ARG A 122 -5.41 -20.15 -1.90
C ARG A 122 -5.05 -19.18 -3.03
N ILE A 123 -5.05 -19.62 -4.29
CA ILE A 123 -4.77 -18.71 -5.42
C ILE A 123 -5.88 -17.70 -5.60
N ILE A 124 -7.13 -18.16 -5.46
CA ILE A 124 -8.30 -17.30 -5.64
C ILE A 124 -8.30 -16.21 -4.57
N GLU A 125 -8.00 -16.54 -3.30
CA GLU A 125 -7.92 -15.56 -2.21
C GLU A 125 -6.87 -14.46 -2.46
N HIS A 126 -5.74 -14.80 -3.08
CA HIS A 126 -4.68 -13.84 -3.38
C HIS A 126 -4.96 -13.04 -4.66
N GLU A 127 -5.55 -13.66 -5.68
CA GLU A 127 -6.01 -12.99 -6.90
C GLU A 127 -7.12 -11.98 -6.58
N GLU A 128 -8.05 -12.34 -5.68
CA GLU A 128 -9.08 -11.45 -5.18
C GLU A 128 -8.51 -10.25 -4.39
N ASP A 129 -7.26 -10.29 -3.92
CA ASP A 129 -6.65 -9.15 -3.24
C ASP A 129 -5.78 -8.28 -4.16
N LEU A 130 -5.43 -8.76 -5.36
CA LEU A 130 -4.52 -8.07 -6.28
C LEU A 130 -5.04 -6.71 -6.73
N TRP A 131 -6.36 -6.57 -6.93
CA TRP A 131 -6.96 -5.32 -7.39
C TRP A 131 -6.83 -4.20 -6.35
N ASN A 132 -6.75 -4.50 -5.05
CA ASN A 132 -6.47 -3.50 -4.00
C ASN A 132 -5.13 -2.79 -4.25
N TYR A 133 -4.14 -3.55 -4.72
CA TYR A 133 -2.80 -3.05 -5.00
C TYR A 133 -2.74 -2.30 -6.33
N ALA A 134 -3.49 -2.75 -7.34
CA ALA A 134 -3.66 -1.99 -8.57
C ALA A 134 -4.31 -0.62 -8.28
N TYR A 135 -5.37 -0.60 -7.46
CA TYR A 135 -6.03 0.63 -7.02
C TYR A 135 -5.08 1.58 -6.28
N ARG A 136 -4.27 1.08 -5.34
CA ARG A 136 -3.24 1.88 -4.64
C ARG A 136 -2.18 2.43 -5.59
N GLY A 137 -1.77 1.65 -6.59
CA GLY A 137 -0.88 2.12 -7.65
C GLY A 137 -1.46 3.27 -8.44
N ILE A 138 -2.73 3.17 -8.86
CA ILE A 138 -3.45 4.24 -9.54
C ILE A 138 -3.50 5.50 -8.66
N LEU A 139 -3.83 5.36 -7.37
CA LEU A 139 -3.82 6.49 -6.44
C LEU A 139 -2.44 7.14 -6.30
N SER A 140 -1.39 6.35 -6.23
CA SER A 140 -0.01 6.85 -6.19
C SER A 140 0.30 7.72 -7.41
N CYS A 141 -0.16 7.31 -8.60
CA CYS A 141 -0.04 8.11 -9.82
C CYS A 141 -0.88 9.40 -9.78
N VAL A 142 -2.09 9.37 -9.20
CA VAL A 142 -2.91 10.58 -8.98
C VAL A 142 -2.17 11.59 -8.11
N PHE A 143 -1.61 11.14 -6.98
CA PHE A 143 -0.85 12.00 -6.07
C PHE A 143 0.38 12.60 -6.76
N ALA A 144 1.17 11.79 -7.47
CA ALA A 144 2.33 12.27 -8.22
C ALA A 144 1.92 13.34 -9.26
N ALA A 145 0.88 13.08 -10.06
CA ALA A 145 0.40 14.04 -11.05
C ALA A 145 -0.02 15.38 -10.41
N LYS A 146 -0.66 15.33 -9.23
CA LYS A 146 -1.06 16.53 -8.50
C LYS A 146 0.14 17.32 -7.98
N VAL A 147 1.11 16.65 -7.37
CA VAL A 147 2.34 17.26 -6.84
C VAL A 147 3.11 18.01 -7.92
N PHE A 148 3.20 17.45 -9.12
CA PHE A 148 3.89 18.08 -10.25
C PHE A 148 3.04 19.13 -11.00
N GLY A 149 1.81 19.42 -10.54
CA GLY A 149 0.92 20.40 -11.19
C GLY A 149 0.40 19.97 -12.57
N HIS A 150 0.46 18.68 -12.89
CA HIS A 150 0.01 18.14 -14.18
C HIS A 150 -1.51 17.91 -14.18
N GLU A 151 -2.31 18.98 -14.10
CA GLU A 151 -3.77 18.92 -13.91
C GLU A 151 -4.52 18.07 -14.95
N LYS A 152 -4.09 18.10 -16.23
CA LYS A 152 -4.69 17.24 -17.27
C LYS A 152 -4.47 15.75 -16.99
N MET A 153 -3.25 15.39 -16.59
CA MET A 153 -2.90 14.01 -16.25
C MET A 153 -3.61 13.57 -14.97
N PHE A 154 -3.63 14.44 -13.97
CA PHE A 154 -4.36 14.24 -12.72
C PHE A 154 -5.83 13.90 -12.97
N ASN A 155 -6.54 14.70 -13.77
CA ASN A 155 -7.94 14.45 -14.09
C ASN A 155 -8.12 13.14 -14.87
N CYS A 156 -7.27 12.87 -15.87
CA CYS A 156 -7.32 11.62 -16.65
C CYS A 156 -7.17 10.37 -15.76
N ILE A 157 -6.18 10.36 -14.86
CA ILE A 157 -5.95 9.21 -13.97
C ILE A 157 -7.07 9.12 -12.92
N ARG A 158 -7.58 10.26 -12.44
CA ARG A 158 -8.72 10.28 -11.51
C ARG A 158 -9.97 9.67 -12.16
N ASP A 159 -10.26 10.03 -13.39
CA ASP A 159 -11.44 9.52 -14.11
C ASP A 159 -11.27 8.01 -14.39
N TYR A 160 -10.08 7.57 -14.82
CA TYR A 160 -9.75 6.14 -14.94
C TYR A 160 -9.87 5.39 -13.61
N ARG A 161 -9.48 6.00 -12.48
CA ARG A 161 -9.63 5.42 -11.15
C ARG A 161 -11.10 5.17 -10.80
N ASP A 162 -11.97 6.11 -11.15
CA ASP A 162 -13.41 5.97 -10.90
C ASP A 162 -14.01 4.86 -11.80
N GLU A 163 -13.64 4.81 -13.08
CA GLU A 163 -14.00 3.72 -14.00
C GLU A 163 -13.52 2.35 -13.49
N PHE A 164 -12.29 2.28 -13.01
CA PHE A 164 -11.71 1.06 -12.43
C PHE A 164 -12.56 0.58 -11.25
N VAL A 165 -12.90 1.48 -10.32
CA VAL A 165 -13.74 1.13 -9.16
C VAL A 165 -15.11 0.63 -9.59
N GLU A 166 -15.78 1.29 -10.54
CA GLU A 166 -17.10 0.85 -11.04
C GLU A 166 -17.05 -0.51 -11.74
N TYR A 167 -16.02 -0.77 -12.55
CA TYR A 167 -15.84 -2.08 -13.19
C TYR A 167 -15.74 -3.22 -12.16
N TRP A 168 -14.95 -3.03 -11.10
CA TRP A 168 -14.77 -4.08 -10.10
C TRP A 168 -15.99 -4.22 -9.17
N LYS A 169 -16.76 -3.14 -8.93
CA LYS A 169 -18.07 -3.18 -8.25
C LYS A 169 -19.06 -4.09 -8.94
N ASP A 170 -19.23 -3.91 -10.24
CA ASP A 170 -20.14 -4.74 -11.03
C ASP A 170 -19.73 -6.23 -10.97
N LYS A 171 -18.43 -6.50 -11.07
CA LYS A 171 -17.91 -7.87 -11.18
C LYS A 171 -17.93 -8.69 -9.88
N TYR A 172 -17.76 -8.07 -8.71
CA TYR A 172 -17.63 -8.78 -7.43
C TYR A 172 -18.68 -8.40 -6.38
N GLY A 173 -19.56 -7.45 -6.70
CA GLY A 173 -20.56 -6.89 -5.80
C GLY A 173 -19.95 -5.90 -4.79
N GLU A 174 -20.75 -4.91 -4.39
CA GLU A 174 -20.29 -3.84 -3.49
C GLU A 174 -19.64 -4.38 -2.21
N ASN A 175 -20.21 -5.42 -1.58
CA ASN A 175 -19.74 -5.93 -0.29
C ASN A 175 -18.33 -6.55 -0.31
N LYS A 176 -17.79 -6.99 -1.46
CA LYS A 176 -16.42 -7.53 -1.52
C LYS A 176 -15.34 -6.47 -1.62
N ILE A 177 -15.70 -5.24 -1.97
CA ILE A 177 -14.75 -4.15 -2.26
C ILE A 177 -14.36 -3.39 -0.99
N TRP A 178 -15.22 -3.38 0.01
CA TRP A 178 -15.08 -2.47 1.15
C TRP A 178 -14.69 -3.15 2.48
N HIS A 179 -14.76 -4.48 2.57
CA HIS A 179 -14.60 -5.19 3.85
C HIS A 179 -13.16 -5.38 4.35
N ARG A 180 -12.13 -5.11 3.55
CA ARG A 180 -10.74 -5.13 4.06
C ARG A 180 -10.15 -3.76 4.40
N TYR A 181 -10.73 -2.65 3.96
CA TYR A 181 -10.23 -1.29 4.28
C TYR A 181 -11.33 -0.23 4.37
N PRO A 182 -12.03 -0.13 5.52
CA PRO A 182 -13.06 0.89 5.73
C PRO A 182 -12.53 2.34 5.88
N GLY A 183 -11.22 2.58 5.75
CA GLY A 183 -10.60 3.85 6.16
C GLY A 183 -10.20 4.85 5.07
N ASN A 184 -10.02 4.43 3.81
CA ASN A 184 -9.21 5.23 2.85
C ASN A 184 -9.96 5.79 1.63
N LEU A 185 -11.22 5.44 1.38
CA LEU A 185 -11.90 5.81 0.13
C LEU A 185 -12.79 7.06 0.24
N VAL A 186 -13.30 7.40 1.43
CA VAL A 186 -14.01 8.69 1.66
C VAL A 186 -13.03 9.88 1.68
N THR A 187 -11.78 9.59 2.01
CA THR A 187 -10.64 10.46 2.27
C THR A 187 -10.22 11.28 1.04
N ILE A 188 -10.22 10.70 -0.15
CA ILE A 188 -9.60 11.34 -1.32
C ILE A 188 -10.52 12.36 -2.02
N ARG A 189 -11.84 12.30 -1.80
CA ARG A 189 -12.80 13.24 -2.41
C ARG A 189 -12.60 14.69 -1.97
N PHE A 190 -12.11 14.90 -0.75
CA PHE A 190 -11.85 16.24 -0.19
C PHE A 190 -10.40 16.69 -0.35
N ALA A 191 -9.49 15.77 -0.65
CA ALA A 191 -8.07 16.07 -0.70
C ALA A 191 -7.60 16.69 -2.01
N LEU A 192 -8.35 16.45 -3.08
CA LEU A 192 -7.92 16.70 -4.45
C LEU A 192 -8.93 17.51 -5.29
N SER A 193 -9.97 18.05 -4.64
CA SER A 193 -10.84 19.08 -5.21
C SER A 193 -10.20 20.44 -5.09
#